data_AF-A0A8C9LN34-F1
#
_entry.id   AF-A0A8C9LN34-F1
#
_cell.length_a   1.000
_cell.length_b   1.000
_cell.length_c   1.000
_cell.angle_alpha   90.00
_cell.angle_beta   90.00
_cell.angle_gamma   90.00
#
_symmetry.space_group_name_H-M   'P 1'
#
loop_
_entity.id
_entity.type
_entity.pdbx_description
1 polymer ?
#
loop_
_entity_poly.entity_id
_entity_poly.type
_entity_poly.pdbx_seq_one_letter_code
_entity_poly.pdbx_strand_id
1 'polypeptide(L)'
;LNCLCWDYRHEPRRLPSFNPSYSVEGSFTGAMYNAFLNHLQEQLLSTPPDFTCALELLKEVKETLLSLLLPWQNHLRNETEEALDTDLLKQEAEHGALDVPHLSNYILNLMTLLYAPVRDEAIQKLEAITDPVQLLR
;
A
#
# COMPACT_ATOMS: atom_id res chain seq x y z
N LEU A 1 -34.42 -5.99 -7.08
CA LEU A 1 -33.96 -5.13 -5.96
C LEU A 1 -33.90 -5.97 -4.70
N ASN A 2 -32.88 -6.82 -4.61
CA ASN A 2 -32.56 -7.61 -3.42
C ASN A 2 -31.17 -8.19 -3.66
N CYS A 3 -30.15 -7.60 -3.04
CA CYS A 3 -28.93 -8.31 -2.71
C CYS A 3 -28.27 -7.64 -1.51
N LEU A 4 -28.56 -8.24 -0.36
CA LEU A 4 -27.62 -8.53 0.71
C LEU A 4 -27.08 -7.34 1.51
N CYS A 5 -27.78 -7.07 2.62
CA CYS A 5 -27.14 -6.73 3.88
C CYS A 5 -26.03 -7.77 4.17
N TRP A 6 -24.77 -7.40 3.96
CA TRP A 6 -23.65 -8.18 4.49
C TRP A 6 -23.33 -7.65 5.88
N ASP A 7 -23.69 -8.45 6.87
CA ASP A 7 -23.32 -8.33 8.28
C ASP A 7 -21.78 -8.43 8.37
N TYR A 8 -21.12 -7.27 8.39
CA TYR A 8 -19.67 -7.12 8.45
C TYR A 8 -19.19 -7.34 9.88
N ARG A 9 -19.39 -8.54 10.41
CA ARG A 9 -18.88 -8.97 11.71
C ARG A 9 -17.67 -9.87 11.51
N HIS A 10 -16.56 -9.29 11.09
CA HIS A 10 -15.25 -9.94 11.18
C HIS A 10 -14.26 -9.03 11.90
N GLU A 11 -13.50 -9.66 12.80
CA GLU A 11 -12.39 -9.14 13.60
C GLU A 11 -11.59 -8.05 12.83
N PRO A 12 -11.24 -6.91 13.44
CA PRO A 12 -10.41 -5.92 12.77
C PRO A 12 -9.05 -6.55 12.49
N ARG A 13 -8.81 -6.94 11.23
CA ARG A 13 -7.45 -7.20 10.78
C ARG A 13 -6.68 -5.92 10.99
N ARG A 14 -5.71 -5.96 11.92
CA ARG A 14 -4.74 -4.87 12.07
C ARG A 14 -4.12 -4.67 10.69
N LEU A 15 -4.41 -3.53 10.08
CA LEU A 15 -3.67 -3.09 8.90
C LEU A 15 -2.18 -3.17 9.25
N PRO A 16 -1.32 -3.71 8.38
CA PRO A 16 0.10 -3.47 8.50
C PRO A 16 0.27 -1.95 8.56
N SER A 17 0.78 -1.44 9.68
CA SER A 17 0.92 -0.02 9.90
C SER A 17 1.98 0.49 8.94
N PHE A 18 1.57 0.96 7.77
CA PHE A 18 2.40 1.89 7.01
C PHE A 18 2.29 3.24 7.72
N ASN A 19 3.03 3.37 8.82
CA ASN A 19 3.09 4.55 9.66
C ASN A 19 4.38 5.32 9.32
N PRO A 20 4.36 6.30 8.40
CA PRO A 20 5.31 7.39 8.44
C PRO A 20 4.87 8.36 9.56
N SER A 21 5.05 7.90 10.80
CA SER A 21 5.21 8.59 12.09
C SER A 21 4.71 10.04 12.32
N TYR A 22 4.02 10.24 13.45
CA TYR A 22 4.10 11.47 14.27
C TYR A 22 4.26 11.12 15.77
N SER A 23 5.50 10.87 16.20
CA SER A 23 5.91 10.70 17.63
C SER A 23 7.41 10.98 17.72
N VAL A 24 8.00 11.07 18.91
CA VAL A 24 9.45 11.29 19.11
C VAL A 24 10.28 10.10 18.55
N GLU A 25 9.74 8.88 18.57
CA GLU A 25 10.27 7.73 17.79
C GLU A 25 10.18 7.97 16.27
N GLY A 26 9.24 8.80 15.85
CA GLY A 26 9.01 9.19 14.47
C GLY A 26 10.04 10.13 13.85
N SER A 27 10.87 10.83 14.64
CA SER A 27 11.99 11.59 14.07
C SER A 27 13.14 10.66 13.64
N PHE A 28 13.38 9.59 14.40
CA PHE A 28 14.38 8.57 14.08
C PHE A 28 13.91 7.70 12.90
N THR A 29 12.65 7.24 12.95
CA THR A 29 12.03 6.52 11.82
C THR A 29 11.93 7.40 10.57
N GLY A 30 11.65 8.70 10.73
CA GLY A 30 11.63 9.67 9.63
C GLY A 30 13.00 9.87 8.97
N ALA A 31 14.08 9.93 9.76
CA ALA A 31 15.44 10.02 9.21
C ALA A 31 15.84 8.76 8.44
N MET A 32 15.52 7.57 8.95
CA MET A 32 15.74 6.31 8.22
C MET A 32 14.93 6.24 6.93
N TYR A 33 13.65 6.61 6.98
CA TYR A 33 12.78 6.64 5.80
C TYR A 33 13.31 7.60 4.73
N ASN A 34 13.74 8.79 5.12
CA ASN A 34 14.34 9.75 4.19
C ASN A 34 15.66 9.23 3.61
N ALA A 35 16.50 8.56 4.41
CA ALA A 35 17.73 7.95 3.92
C ALA A 35 17.43 6.85 2.88
N PHE A 36 16.40 6.03 3.11
CA PHE A 36 15.92 5.05 2.15
C PHE A 36 15.42 5.70 0.86
N LEU A 37 14.56 6.73 0.95
CA LEU A 37 14.06 7.43 -0.23
C LEU A 37 15.17 8.11 -1.03
N ASN A 38 16.14 8.71 -0.37
CA ASN A 38 17.30 9.32 -1.02
C ASN A 38 18.12 8.26 -1.76
N HIS A 39 18.38 7.12 -1.12
CA HIS A 39 19.11 6.01 -1.75
C HIS A 39 18.37 5.47 -2.98
N LEU A 40 17.05 5.26 -2.87
CA LEU A 40 16.21 4.86 -3.98
C LEU A 40 16.27 5.88 -5.13
N GLN A 41 16.18 7.17 -4.81
CA GLN A 41 16.27 8.23 -5.81
C GLN A 41 17.65 8.26 -6.51
N GLU A 42 18.75 8.10 -5.76
CA GLU A 42 20.09 8.03 -6.33
C GLU A 42 20.25 6.87 -7.32
N GLN A 43 19.74 5.68 -6.98
CA GLN A 43 19.77 4.52 -7.86
C GLN A 43 18.95 4.74 -9.14
N LEU A 44 17.74 5.28 -9.03
CA LEU A 44 16.86 5.53 -10.17
C LEU A 44 17.37 6.62 -11.11
N LEU A 45 18.12 7.60 -10.60
CA LEU A 45 18.70 8.70 -11.40
C LEU A 45 20.09 8.39 -11.96
N SER A 46 20.69 7.26 -11.57
CA SER A 46 21.97 6.82 -12.12
C SER A 46 21.87 6.49 -13.62
N THR A 47 23.01 6.38 -14.31
CA THR A 47 23.06 6.08 -15.74
C THR A 47 24.02 4.91 -16.01
N PRO A 48 23.53 3.71 -16.38
CA PRO A 48 22.11 3.34 -16.48
C PRO A 48 21.42 3.29 -15.11
N PRO A 49 20.07 3.43 -15.04
CA PRO A 49 19.33 3.33 -13.78
C PRO A 49 19.53 1.96 -13.11
N ASP A 50 19.66 1.97 -11.79
CA ASP A 50 19.66 0.77 -10.95
C ASP A 50 18.27 0.60 -10.32
N PHE A 51 17.61 -0.52 -10.62
CA PHE A 51 16.28 -0.84 -10.10
C PHE A 51 16.31 -1.81 -8.92
N THR A 52 17.49 -2.17 -8.39
CA THR A 52 17.63 -3.18 -7.33
C THR A 52 16.75 -2.86 -6.12
N CYS A 53 16.88 -1.66 -5.55
CA CYS A 53 16.06 -1.26 -4.40
C CYS A 53 14.57 -1.11 -4.76
N ALA A 54 14.26 -0.62 -5.97
CA ALA A 54 12.89 -0.47 -6.43
C ALA A 54 12.18 -1.82 -6.56
N LEU A 55 12.84 -2.86 -7.08
CA LEU A 55 12.29 -4.20 -7.22
C LEU A 55 12.07 -4.89 -5.87
N GLU A 56 12.97 -4.68 -4.91
CA GLU A 56 12.76 -5.13 -3.52
C GLU A 56 11.54 -4.46 -2.89
N LEU A 57 11.41 -3.14 -3.05
CA LEU A 57 10.25 -2.40 -2.57
C LEU A 57 8.94 -2.89 -3.22
N LEU A 58 8.95 -3.15 -4.52
CA LEU A 58 7.78 -3.65 -5.25
C LEU A 58 7.34 -5.03 -4.74
N LYS A 59 8.28 -5.88 -4.35
CA LYS A 59 7.98 -7.16 -3.72
C LYS A 59 7.27 -6.99 -2.37
N GLU A 60 7.78 -6.10 -1.50
CA GLU A 60 7.16 -5.80 -0.21
C GLU A 60 5.75 -5.19 -0.38
N VAL A 61 5.58 -4.30 -1.37
CA VAL A 61 4.30 -3.72 -1.73
C VAL A 61 3.32 -4.80 -2.18
N LYS A 62 3.73 -5.73 -3.05
CA LYS A 62 2.91 -6.88 -3.46
C LYS A 62 2.44 -7.70 -2.26
N GLU A 63 3.36 -8.11 -1.39
CA GLU A 63 3.04 -8.93 -0.22
C GLU A 63 2.05 -8.20 0.71
N THR A 64 2.27 -6.90 0.92
CA THR A 64 1.39 -6.04 1.72
C THR A 64 -0.01 -5.97 1.10
N LEU A 65 -0.13 -5.67 -0.19
CA LEU A 65 -1.42 -5.55 -0.88
C LEU A 65 -2.18 -6.88 -0.88
N LEU A 66 -1.50 -7.99 -1.16
CA LEU A 66 -2.10 -9.33 -1.14
C LEU A 66 -2.59 -9.75 0.26
N SER A 67 -1.94 -9.27 1.32
CA SER A 67 -2.36 -9.52 2.71
C SER A 67 -3.66 -8.78 3.09
N LEU A 68 -3.92 -7.65 2.44
CA LEU A 68 -5.13 -6.85 2.63
C LEU A 68 -6.35 -7.42 1.89
N LEU A 69 -6.13 -8.25 0.87
CA LEU A 69 -7.21 -8.86 0.11
C LEU A 69 -8.05 -9.83 0.96
N LEU A 70 -9.35 -9.82 0.70
CA LEU A 70 -10.30 -10.73 1.30
C LEU A 70 -10.27 -12.08 0.57
N PRO A 71 -10.56 -13.23 1.25
CA PRO A 71 -10.41 -14.56 0.66
C PRO A 71 -11.24 -14.79 -0.62
N TRP A 72 -12.32 -14.04 -0.83
CA TRP A 72 -13.19 -14.17 -2.00
C TRP A 72 -12.78 -13.28 -3.19
N GLN A 73 -11.79 -12.41 -3.02
CA GLN A 73 -11.32 -11.47 -4.06
C GLN A 73 -10.28 -12.12 -5.00
N ASN A 74 -10.58 -13.31 -5.53
CA ASN A 74 -9.62 -14.10 -6.33
C ASN A 74 -9.22 -13.41 -7.63
N HIS A 75 -10.14 -12.72 -8.29
CA HIS A 75 -9.82 -11.95 -9.51
C HIS A 75 -8.78 -10.87 -9.22
N LEU A 76 -9.05 -10.05 -8.20
CA LEU A 76 -8.16 -8.97 -7.79
C LEU A 76 -6.79 -9.49 -7.31
N ARG A 77 -6.79 -10.66 -6.64
CA ARG A 77 -5.57 -11.36 -6.26
C ARG A 77 -4.72 -11.73 -7.47
N ASN A 78 -5.31 -12.39 -8.46
CA ASN A 78 -4.60 -12.80 -9.67
C ASN A 78 -4.10 -11.57 -10.45
N GLU A 79 -4.93 -10.55 -10.62
CA GLU A 79 -4.52 -9.29 -11.25
C GLU A 79 -3.34 -8.63 -10.51
N THR A 80 -3.33 -8.66 -9.17
CA THR A 80 -2.22 -8.14 -8.36
C THR A 80 -0.97 -8.99 -8.50
N GLU A 81 -1.12 -10.31 -8.56
CA GLU A 81 -0.01 -11.24 -8.76
C GLU A 81 0.66 -11.05 -10.11
N GLU A 82 -0.13 -10.83 -11.16
CA GLU A 82 0.32 -10.55 -12.53
C GLU A 82 0.95 -9.16 -12.67
N ALA A 83 0.27 -8.11 -12.22
CA ALA A 83 0.75 -6.73 -12.35
C ALA A 83 2.02 -6.46 -11.53
N LEU A 84 2.22 -7.20 -10.43
CA LEU A 84 3.41 -7.13 -9.58
C LEU A 84 4.25 -8.41 -9.70
N ASP A 85 4.27 -9.08 -10.85
CA ASP A 85 5.17 -10.21 -11.06
C ASP A 85 6.64 -9.73 -11.00
N THR A 86 7.36 -10.13 -9.96
CA THR A 86 8.71 -9.65 -9.68
C THR A 86 9.73 -10.12 -10.71
N ASP A 87 9.52 -11.29 -11.32
CA ASP A 87 10.42 -11.81 -12.35
C ASP A 87 10.21 -11.04 -13.66
N LEU A 88 8.95 -10.75 -14.01
CA LEU A 88 8.62 -9.91 -15.17
C LEU A 88 9.13 -8.47 -15.01
N LEU A 89 8.86 -7.84 -13.87
CA LEU A 89 9.31 -6.47 -13.59
C LEU A 89 10.84 -6.35 -13.62
N LYS A 90 11.55 -7.37 -13.13
CA LYS A 90 13.01 -7.44 -13.23
C LYS A 90 13.46 -7.51 -14.69
N GLN A 91 12.85 -8.37 -15.50
CA GLN A 91 13.16 -8.47 -16.92
C GLN A 91 12.91 -7.15 -17.64
N GLU A 92 11.78 -6.49 -17.39
CA GLU A 92 11.46 -5.19 -17.98
C GLU A 92 12.48 -4.13 -17.58
N ALA A 93 12.92 -4.10 -16.32
CA ALA A 93 13.94 -3.18 -15.83
C ALA A 93 15.30 -3.39 -16.51
N GLU A 94 15.76 -4.64 -16.63
CA GLU A 94 17.04 -5.00 -17.27
C GLU A 94 17.10 -4.60 -18.76
N HIS A 95 15.94 -4.54 -19.43
CA HIS A 95 15.82 -4.16 -20.84
C HIS A 95 15.38 -2.70 -21.05
N GLY A 96 15.24 -1.92 -19.98
CA GLY A 96 14.79 -0.52 -20.05
C GLY A 96 13.34 -0.36 -20.52
N ALA A 97 12.50 -1.39 -20.35
CA ALA A 97 11.11 -1.45 -20.76
C ALA A 97 10.11 -1.22 -19.61
N LEU A 98 10.59 -1.11 -18.36
CA LEU A 98 9.73 -0.95 -17.18
C LEU A 98 8.91 0.35 -17.24
N ASP A 99 7.59 0.22 -17.26
CA ASP A 99 6.65 1.36 -17.24
C ASP A 99 6.33 1.78 -15.79
N VAL A 100 7.24 2.59 -15.22
CA VAL A 100 7.10 3.11 -13.84
C VAL A 100 5.81 3.92 -13.63
N PRO A 101 5.39 4.84 -14.54
CA PRO A 101 4.13 5.56 -14.39
C PRO A 101 2.90 4.64 -14.35
N HIS A 102 2.82 3.63 -15.21
CA HIS A 102 1.71 2.68 -15.21
C HIS A 102 1.65 1.90 -13.90
N LEU A 103 2.79 1.35 -13.47
CA LEU A 103 2.91 0.57 -12.24
C LEU A 103 2.53 1.39 -11.00
N SER A 104 3.00 2.64 -10.93
CA SER A 104 2.69 3.55 -9.82
C SER A 104 1.19 3.86 -9.72
N ASN A 105 0.54 4.09 -10.86
CA ASN A 105 -0.90 4.31 -10.91
C ASN A 105 -1.69 3.07 -10.51
N TYR A 106 -1.26 1.88 -10.94
CA TYR A 106 -1.87 0.62 -10.54
C TYR A 106 -1.84 0.45 -9.01
N ILE A 107 -0.66 0.60 -8.41
CA ILE A 107 -0.47 0.48 -6.95
C ILE A 107 -1.34 1.49 -6.21
N LEU A 108 -1.34 2.76 -6.63
CA LEU A 108 -2.12 3.82 -5.97
C LEU A 108 -3.63 3.55 -6.04
N ASN A 109 -4.13 3.09 -7.19
CA ASN A 109 -5.53 2.75 -7.37
C ASN A 109 -5.93 1.56 -6.49
N LEU A 110 -5.08 0.53 -6.43
CA LEU A 110 -5.32 -0.63 -5.59
C LEU A 110 -5.29 -0.27 -4.09
N MET A 111 -4.32 0.54 -3.65
CA MET A 111 -4.30 1.08 -2.29
C MET A 111 -5.60 1.84 -1.98
N THR A 112 -6.05 2.73 -2.88
CA THR A 112 -7.28 3.50 -2.70
C THR A 112 -8.49 2.59 -2.51
N LEU A 113 -8.61 1.52 -3.31
CA LEU A 113 -9.67 0.52 -3.20
C LEU A 113 -9.64 -0.23 -1.86
N LEU A 114 -8.45 -0.61 -1.37
CA LEU A 114 -8.28 -1.40 -0.15
C LEU A 114 -8.44 -0.56 1.12
N TYR A 115 -7.99 0.69 1.10
CA TYR A 115 -8.08 1.58 2.26
C TYR A 115 -9.42 2.31 2.37
N ALA A 116 -10.17 2.49 1.27
CA ALA A 116 -11.46 3.19 1.32
C ALA A 116 -12.44 2.56 2.33
N PRO A 117 -12.71 1.25 2.33
CA PRO A 117 -13.60 0.63 3.32
C PRO A 117 -13.13 0.83 4.77
N VAL A 118 -11.83 0.67 5.02
CA VAL A 118 -11.27 0.82 6.38
C VAL A 118 -11.35 2.26 6.86
N ARG A 119 -11.06 3.22 5.98
CA ARG A 119 -11.21 4.65 6.26
C ARG A 119 -12.67 4.99 6.53
N ASP A 120 -13.59 4.48 5.74
CA ASP A 120 -15.01 4.77 5.87
C ASP A 120 -15.58 4.18 7.18
N GLU A 121 -15.13 2.98 7.61
CA GLU A 121 -15.45 2.45 8.94
C GLU A 121 -14.86 3.31 10.07
N ALA A 122 -13.62 3.79 9.92
CA ALA A 122 -13.00 4.67 10.92
C ALA A 122 -13.78 5.99 11.03
N ILE A 123 -14.20 6.57 9.91
CA ILE A 123 -15.03 7.78 9.87
C ILE A 123 -16.40 7.51 10.52
N GLN A 124 -17.07 6.41 10.20
CA GLN A 124 -18.36 6.06 10.83
C GLN A 124 -18.23 5.92 12.35
N LYS A 125 -17.13 5.36 12.86
CA LYS A 125 -16.85 5.30 14.31
C LYS A 125 -16.67 6.68 14.92
N LEU A 126 -16.03 7.61 14.22
CA LEU A 126 -15.88 9.00 14.66
C LEU A 126 -17.23 9.74 14.65
N GLU A 127 -18.06 9.53 13.62
CA GLU A 127 -19.40 10.12 13.52
C GLU A 127 -20.35 9.65 14.63
N ALA A 128 -20.14 8.45 15.17
CA ALA A 128 -20.91 7.93 16.30
C ALA A 128 -20.58 8.60 17.64
N ILE A 129 -19.45 9.33 17.74
CA ILE A 129 -19.04 10.01 18.97
C ILE A 129 -19.78 11.35 19.07
N THR A 130 -20.67 11.47 20.06
CA THR A 130 -21.45 12.68 20.32
C THR A 130 -20.80 13.65 21.30
N ASP A 131 -19.88 13.16 22.14
CA ASP A 131 -19.13 13.99 23.08
C ASP A 131 -17.89 14.58 22.39
N PRO A 132 -17.80 15.91 22.22
CA PRO A 132 -16.68 16.55 21.53
C PRO A 132 -15.34 16.33 22.26
N VAL A 133 -15.35 16.10 23.58
CA VAL A 133 -14.12 15.81 24.33
C VAL A 133 -13.61 14.40 24.04
N GLN A 134 -14.50 13.44 23.84
CA GLN A 134 -14.13 12.07 23.42
C GLN A 134 -13.71 12.01 21.96
N LEU A 135 -14.28 12.85 21.09
CA LEU A 135 -13.90 12.90 19.68
C LEU A 135 -12.46 13.38 19.48
N LEU A 136 -11.99 14.30 20.33
CA LEU A 136 -10.68 14.95 20.23
C LEU A 136 -9.56 14.24 21.02
N ARG A 137 -9.87 13.11 21.67
CA ARG A 137 -8.94 12.35 22.51
C ARG A 137 -8.39 11.12 21.79
#